data_AF-A0A349HZL6-F1
#
_entry.id   AF-A0A349HZL6-F1
#
_cell.length_a   1.000
_cell.length_b   1.000
_cell.length_c   1.000
_cell.angle_alpha   90.00
_cell.angle_beta   90.00
_cell.angle_gamma   90.00
#
_symmetry.space_group_name_H-M   'P 1'
#
loop_
_entity.id
_entity.type
_entity.pdbx_description
1 polymer ?
#
loop_
_entity_poly.entity_id
_entity_poly.type
_entity_poly.pdbx_seq_one_letter_code
_entity_poly.pdbx_strand_id
1 'polypeptide(L)'
;MIKFLNIKQHKAEVKRLKFVMKFQDQLDSLVKTVKDRARNEIFDNSYYREINVPIQNKDKSVYCRSLVLTISQDSKNKANHLLEVAMLHPTMMIENKRPIAMGNKAEILQALEDKDFMKNLSKDISEMSEKLKSI
;
A
#
# COMPACT_ATOMS: atom_id res chain seq x y z
N MET A 1 -38.07 -31.50 35.56
CA MET A 1 -37.96 -30.07 35.90
C MET A 1 -36.48 -29.75 36.01
N ILE A 2 -35.87 -29.11 35.00
CA ILE A 2 -34.42 -28.84 34.95
C ILE A 2 -34.18 -27.40 35.43
N LYS A 3 -33.36 -27.23 36.48
CA LYS A 3 -32.95 -25.90 36.99
C LYS A 3 -31.83 -25.35 36.11
N PHE A 4 -32.11 -24.24 35.43
CA PHE A 4 -31.07 -23.47 34.74
C PHE A 4 -30.26 -22.67 35.77
N LEU A 5 -28.96 -22.94 35.85
CA LEU A 5 -28.00 -22.14 36.60
C LEU A 5 -27.84 -20.78 35.91
N ASN A 6 -28.12 -19.70 36.66
CA ASN A 6 -27.91 -18.33 36.24
C ASN A 6 -26.40 -18.05 36.06
N ILE A 7 -25.87 -18.32 34.88
CA ILE A 7 -24.51 -17.93 34.50
C ILE A 7 -24.57 -16.43 34.17
N LYS A 8 -24.09 -15.59 35.09
CA LYS A 8 -23.82 -14.18 34.81
C LYS A 8 -22.71 -14.12 33.75
N GLN A 9 -23.09 -13.90 32.50
CA GLN A 9 -22.14 -13.60 31.44
C GLN A 9 -21.52 -12.23 31.71
N HIS A 10 -20.31 -12.21 32.27
CA HIS A 10 -19.49 -11.02 32.24
C HIS A 10 -19.12 -10.75 30.78
N LYS A 11 -19.65 -9.68 30.19
CA LYS A 11 -19.15 -9.16 28.92
C LYS A 11 -17.66 -8.89 29.11
N ALA A 12 -16.83 -9.64 28.39
CA ALA A 12 -15.42 -9.31 28.30
C ALA A 12 -15.32 -7.88 27.75
N GLU A 13 -14.83 -6.96 28.56
CA GLU A 13 -14.38 -5.67 28.06
C GLU A 13 -13.20 -5.93 27.14
N VAL A 14 -13.48 -6.00 25.84
CA VAL A 14 -12.46 -5.91 24.81
C VAL A 14 -11.86 -4.51 24.94
N LYS A 15 -10.81 -4.38 25.76
CA LYS A 15 -9.87 -3.26 25.65
C LYS A 15 -9.40 -3.26 24.21
N ARG A 16 -10.03 -2.43 23.37
CA ARG A 16 -9.58 -2.12 22.01
C ARG A 16 -8.24 -1.41 22.17
N LEU A 17 -7.18 -2.18 22.35
CA LEU A 17 -5.82 -1.73 22.10
C LEU A 17 -5.77 -1.41 20.62
N LYS A 18 -6.09 -0.15 20.27
CA LYS A 18 -5.78 0.40 18.95
C LYS A 18 -4.25 0.53 18.90
N PHE A 19 -3.56 -0.56 18.60
CA PHE A 19 -2.18 -0.48 18.13
C PHE A 19 -2.25 0.15 16.75
N VAL A 20 -2.27 1.47 16.72
CA VAL A 20 -2.08 2.22 15.49
C VAL A 20 -0.60 2.06 15.15
N MET A 21 -0.32 1.20 14.17
CA MET A 21 1.01 1.09 13.58
C MET A 21 1.42 2.47 13.06
N LYS A 22 2.68 2.89 13.26
CA LYS A 22 3.14 4.16 12.70
C LYS A 22 3.15 4.06 11.18
N PHE A 23 2.85 5.15 10.49
CA PHE A 23 2.83 5.20 9.03
C PHE A 23 4.09 4.62 8.38
N GLN A 24 5.28 4.86 8.96
CA GLN A 24 6.53 4.30 8.44
C GLN A 24 6.53 2.76 8.46
N ASP A 25 6.08 2.14 9.55
CA ASP A 25 5.99 0.68 9.64
C ASP A 25 4.98 0.12 8.61
N GLN A 26 3.89 0.86 8.36
CA GLN A 26 2.92 0.51 7.32
C GLN A 26 3.55 0.56 5.92
N LEU A 27 4.38 1.58 5.67
CA LEU A 27 5.08 1.75 4.41
C LEU A 27 6.13 0.66 4.19
N ASP A 28 6.89 0.31 5.22
CA ASP A 28 7.88 -0.78 5.16
C ASP A 28 7.19 -2.12 4.85
N SER A 29 6.07 -2.41 5.52
CA SER A 29 5.27 -3.61 5.26
C SER A 29 4.67 -3.63 3.85
N LEU A 30 4.24 -2.47 3.36
CA LEU A 30 3.69 -2.31 2.01
C LEU A 30 4.76 -2.65 0.96
N VAL A 31 5.94 -2.02 1.06
CA VAL A 31 7.04 -2.20 0.11
C VAL A 31 7.53 -3.65 0.13
N LYS A 32 7.66 -4.26 1.31
CA LYS A 32 7.99 -5.68 1.43
C LYS A 32 6.99 -6.57 0.67
N THR A 33 5.69 -6.32 0.86
CA THR A 33 4.63 -7.09 0.19
C THR A 33 4.70 -6.93 -1.33
N VAL A 34 4.86 -5.70 -1.82
CA VAL A 34 4.97 -5.41 -3.25
C VAL A 34 6.19 -6.10 -3.84
N LYS A 35 7.33 -6.06 -3.17
CA LYS A 35 8.57 -6.71 -3.59
C LYS A 35 8.44 -8.23 -3.68
N ASP A 36 7.84 -8.86 -2.68
CA ASP A 36 7.62 -10.31 -2.69
C ASP A 36 6.66 -10.72 -3.80
N ARG A 37 5.58 -9.95 -4.02
CA ARG A 37 4.65 -10.18 -5.14
C ARG A 37 5.32 -9.95 -6.49
N ALA A 38 6.12 -8.89 -6.64
CA ALA A 38 6.84 -8.58 -7.88
C ALA A 38 7.76 -9.74 -8.31
N ARG A 39 8.44 -10.37 -7.36
CA ARG A 39 9.30 -11.55 -7.63
C ARG A 39 8.52 -12.74 -8.16
N ASN A 40 7.32 -12.97 -7.63
CA ASN A 40 6.57 -14.21 -7.86
C ASN A 40 5.53 -14.08 -8.99
N GLU A 41 4.98 -12.88 -9.20
CA GLU A 41 3.78 -12.68 -10.03
C GLU A 41 4.05 -11.92 -11.32
N ILE A 42 5.17 -11.20 -11.44
CA ILE A 42 5.54 -10.49 -12.68
C ILE A 42 6.28 -11.41 -13.63
N PHE A 43 5.91 -11.34 -14.90
CA PHE A 43 6.52 -12.08 -16.00
C PHE A 43 6.68 -11.15 -17.21
N ASP A 44 7.86 -11.15 -17.84
CA ASP A 44 8.13 -10.34 -19.03
C ASP A 44 7.51 -10.94 -20.30
N ASN A 45 7.25 -12.25 -20.29
CA ASN A 45 6.86 -13.01 -21.47
C ASN A 45 5.38 -13.44 -21.46
N SER A 46 4.63 -13.12 -20.40
CA SER A 46 3.23 -13.50 -20.25
C SER A 46 2.43 -12.42 -19.54
N TYR A 47 1.10 -12.46 -19.71
CA TYR A 47 0.22 -11.59 -18.96
C TYR A 47 0.15 -12.00 -17.49
N TYR A 48 0.05 -11.03 -16.61
CA TYR A 48 -0.21 -11.24 -15.18
C TYR A 48 -1.27 -10.27 -14.68
N ARG A 49 -1.82 -10.57 -13.50
CA ARG A 49 -2.78 -9.69 -12.86
C ARG A 49 -2.03 -8.55 -12.20
N GLU A 50 -2.51 -7.32 -12.40
CA GLU A 50 -1.99 -6.13 -11.72
C GLU A 50 -1.79 -6.39 -10.22
N ILE A 51 -0.59 -6.09 -9.74
CA ILE A 51 -0.27 -6.12 -8.32
C ILE A 51 -0.73 -4.79 -7.75
N ASN A 52 -1.79 -4.81 -6.95
CA ASN A 52 -2.33 -3.64 -6.28
C ASN A 52 -2.30 -3.88 -4.77
N VAL A 53 -1.46 -3.15 -4.04
CA VAL A 53 -1.29 -3.33 -2.59
C VAL A 53 -1.63 -2.02 -1.87
N PRO A 54 -2.79 -1.95 -1.19
CA PRO A 54 -3.21 -0.75 -0.48
C PRO A 54 -2.82 -0.79 1.01
N ILE A 55 -2.58 0.40 1.59
CA ILE A 55 -2.59 0.64 3.02
C ILE A 55 -3.63 1.72 3.38
N GLN A 56 -4.32 1.52 4.49
CA GLN A 56 -5.18 2.54 5.08
C GLN A 56 -4.36 3.43 6.01
N ASN A 57 -4.45 4.74 5.80
CA ASN A 57 -3.82 5.73 6.66
C ASN A 57 -4.65 5.93 7.93
N LYS A 58 -4.22 5.33 9.04
CA LYS A 58 -4.98 5.30 10.29
C LYS A 58 -4.52 6.35 11.31
N ASP A 59 -3.24 6.73 11.28
CA ASP A 59 -2.68 7.72 12.20
C ASP A 59 -2.82 9.17 11.71
N LYS A 60 -3.20 9.36 10.43
CA LYS A 60 -3.40 10.67 9.78
C LYS A 60 -2.12 11.52 9.76
N SER A 61 -0.94 10.90 9.84
CA SER A 61 0.33 11.65 9.74
C SER A 61 0.56 12.22 8.34
N VAL A 62 -0.04 11.58 7.32
CA VAL A 62 -0.06 12.01 5.92
C VAL A 62 -1.48 12.44 5.55
N TYR A 63 -1.65 13.43 4.67
CA TYR A 63 -2.96 13.87 4.21
C TYR A 63 -3.46 12.98 3.06
N CYS A 64 -3.99 11.81 3.43
CA CYS A 64 -4.68 10.90 2.51
C CYS A 64 -5.63 9.95 3.26
N ARG A 65 -6.58 9.36 2.55
CA ARG A 65 -7.42 8.24 3.03
C ARG A 65 -6.66 6.92 3.00
N SER A 66 -6.01 6.65 1.88
CA SER A 66 -5.26 5.44 1.61
C SER A 66 -4.12 5.74 0.64
N LEU A 67 -3.11 4.88 0.70
CA LEU A 67 -2.00 4.85 -0.23
C LEU A 67 -1.96 3.47 -0.89
N VAL A 68 -1.60 3.40 -2.16
CA VAL A 68 -1.49 2.16 -2.92
C VAL A 68 -0.17 2.17 -3.68
N LEU A 69 0.54 1.05 -3.66
CA LEU A 69 1.57 0.75 -4.64
C LEU A 69 1.01 -0.24 -5.66
N THR A 70 1.17 0.11 -6.92
CA THR A 70 0.66 -0.65 -8.05
C THR A 70 1.80 -1.03 -8.98
N ILE A 71 1.82 -2.29 -9.42
CA ILE A 71 2.62 -2.72 -10.57
C ILE A 71 1.68 -3.22 -11.65
N SER A 72 1.64 -2.49 -12.77
CA SER A 72 0.82 -2.79 -13.93
C SER A 72 1.68 -3.12 -15.14
N GLN A 73 1.17 -3.99 -16.00
CA GLN A 73 1.84 -4.35 -17.25
C GLN A 73 1.44 -3.40 -18.36
N ASP A 74 2.39 -2.99 -19.20
CA ASP A 74 2.09 -2.22 -20.40
C ASP A 74 1.31 -3.08 -21.39
N SER A 75 0.15 -2.58 -21.81
CA SER A 75 -0.75 -3.26 -22.75
C SER A 75 -0.15 -3.41 -24.14
N LYS A 76 0.80 -2.55 -24.52
CA LYS A 76 1.49 -2.56 -25.82
C LYS A 76 2.78 -3.37 -25.81
N ASN A 77 3.45 -3.46 -24.66
CA ASN A 77 4.68 -4.23 -24.50
C ASN A 77 4.65 -5.03 -23.20
N LYS A 78 4.39 -6.35 -23.30
CA LYS A 78 4.28 -7.24 -22.14
C LYS A 78 5.56 -7.34 -21.31
N ALA A 79 6.72 -7.03 -21.91
CA ALA A 79 7.99 -7.03 -21.20
C ALA A 79 8.17 -5.77 -20.34
N ASN A 80 7.32 -4.74 -20.49
CA ASN A 80 7.39 -3.52 -19.72
C ASN A 80 6.31 -3.49 -18.65
N HIS A 81 6.70 -3.02 -17.47
CA HIS A 81 5.87 -2.86 -16.30
C HIS A 81 6.06 -1.46 -15.75
N LEU A 82 5.04 -0.94 -15.09
CA LEU A 82 5.04 0.36 -14.42
C LEU A 82 4.82 0.14 -12.93
N LEU A 83 5.75 0.61 -12.11
CA LEU A 83 5.57 0.77 -10.68
C LEU A 83 5.11 2.20 -10.39
N GLU A 84 3.96 2.35 -9.76
CA GLU A 84 3.40 3.65 -9.38
C GLU A 84 2.92 3.68 -7.92
N VAL A 85 2.94 4.87 -7.32
CA VAL A 85 2.26 5.16 -6.06
C VAL A 85 1.03 6.01 -6.31
N ALA A 86 -0.07 5.67 -5.66
CA ALA A 86 -1.30 6.43 -5.68
C ALA A 86 -1.73 6.80 -4.25
N MET A 87 -2.22 8.04 -4.07
CA MET A 87 -2.79 8.53 -2.83
C MET A 87 -4.22 8.99 -3.07
N LEU A 88 -5.15 8.42 -2.30
CA LEU A 88 -6.56 8.77 -2.35
C LEU A 88 -6.84 9.92 -1.37
N HIS A 89 -7.48 10.97 -1.83
CA HIS A 89 -7.92 12.10 -1.00
C HIS A 89 -8.93 11.64 0.09
N PRO A 90 -8.98 12.28 1.27
CA PRO A 90 -9.98 11.97 2.31
C PRO A 90 -11.44 11.95 1.86
N THR A 91 -11.81 12.76 0.85
CA THR A 91 -13.16 12.76 0.25
C THR A 91 -13.44 11.56 -0.66
N MET A 92 -12.41 10.78 -1.00
CA MET A 92 -12.44 9.65 -1.93
C MET A 92 -12.77 10.00 -3.39
N MET A 93 -12.79 11.28 -3.74
CA MET A 93 -13.13 11.74 -5.10
C MET A 93 -11.91 12.04 -5.97
N ILE A 94 -10.75 12.23 -5.35
CA ILE A 94 -9.52 12.65 -6.01
C ILE A 94 -8.44 11.63 -5.70
N GLU A 95 -7.76 11.18 -6.74
CA GLU A 95 -6.58 10.31 -6.64
C GLU A 95 -5.38 11.03 -7.26
N ASN A 96 -4.28 11.07 -6.53
CA ASN A 96 -3.01 11.61 -7.01
C ASN A 96 -2.07 10.42 -7.27
N LYS A 97 -1.59 10.28 -8.50
CA LYS A 97 -0.68 9.18 -8.90
C LYS A 97 0.69 9.72 -9.30
N ARG A 98 1.73 8.98 -8.97
CA ARG A 98 3.11 9.26 -9.40
C ARG A 98 3.80 7.96 -9.86
N PRO A 99 4.34 7.93 -11.09
CA PRO A 99 5.17 6.82 -11.53
C PRO A 99 6.51 6.84 -10.78
N ILE A 100 6.99 5.67 -10.36
CA ILE A 100 8.25 5.50 -9.63
C ILE A 100 9.32 4.88 -10.53
N ALA A 101 8.98 3.80 -11.23
CA ALA A 101 9.90 3.10 -12.11
C ALA A 101 9.14 2.44 -13.27
N MET A 102 9.80 2.26 -14.40
CA MET A 102 9.27 1.57 -15.56
C MET A 102 10.37 0.73 -16.20
N GLY A 103 10.02 -0.48 -16.62
CA GLY A 103 10.98 -1.39 -17.24
C GLY A 103 10.53 -2.85 -17.15
N ASN A 104 11.44 -3.76 -17.46
CA ASN A 104 11.24 -5.20 -17.29
C ASN A 104 11.26 -5.62 -15.81
N LYS A 105 10.98 -6.89 -15.54
CA LYS A 105 10.94 -7.44 -14.18
C LYS A 105 12.22 -7.15 -13.40
N ALA A 106 13.38 -7.31 -14.02
CA ALA A 106 14.66 -7.07 -13.34
C ALA A 106 14.82 -5.59 -12.95
N GLU A 107 14.42 -4.66 -13.84
CA GLU A 107 14.47 -3.22 -13.58
C GLU A 107 13.50 -2.80 -12.47
N ILE A 108 12.28 -3.36 -12.45
CA ILE A 108 11.32 -3.12 -11.36
C ILE A 108 11.86 -3.64 -10.02
N LEU A 109 12.42 -4.85 -10.01
CA LEU A 109 12.99 -5.44 -8.79
C LEU A 109 14.21 -4.64 -8.31
N GLN A 110 15.06 -4.18 -9.23
CA GLN A 110 16.20 -3.33 -8.91
C GLN A 110 15.74 -2.02 -8.29
N ALA A 111 14.69 -1.37 -8.83
CA ALA A 111 14.14 -0.16 -8.23
C ALA A 111 13.61 -0.40 -6.80
N LEU A 112 12.92 -1.52 -6.55
CA LEU A 112 12.42 -1.91 -5.22
C LEU A 112 13.54 -2.37 -4.25
N GLU A 113 14.72 -2.67 -4.77
CA GLU A 113 15.91 -3.08 -4.02
C GLU A 113 16.92 -1.95 -3.80
N ASP A 114 16.69 -0.80 -4.43
CA ASP A 114 17.53 0.37 -4.29
C ASP A 114 17.58 0.85 -2.83
N LYS A 115 18.79 1.18 -2.36
CA LYS A 115 19.03 1.57 -0.96
C LYS A 115 18.32 2.88 -0.59
N ASP A 116 18.12 3.77 -1.57
CA ASP A 116 17.44 5.04 -1.42
C ASP A 116 15.94 4.96 -1.74
N PHE A 117 15.42 3.79 -2.14
CA PHE A 117 14.02 3.62 -2.52
C PHE A 117 13.05 4.15 -1.44
N MET A 118 13.22 3.70 -0.19
CA MET A 118 12.35 4.12 0.92
C MET A 118 12.42 5.62 1.18
N LYS A 119 13.61 6.21 1.07
CA LYS A 119 13.82 7.64 1.26
C LYS A 119 13.11 8.45 0.16
N ASN A 120 13.25 8.02 -1.09
CA ASN A 120 12.61 8.67 -2.24
C ASN A 120 11.09 8.51 -2.19
N LEU A 121 10.60 7.31 -1.86
CA LEU A 121 9.17 7.05 -1.70
C LEU A 121 8.55 7.91 -0.60
N SER A 122 9.18 8.00 0.59
CA SER A 122 8.70 8.86 1.66
C SER A 122 8.68 10.35 1.27
N LYS A 123 9.67 10.81 0.51
CA LYS A 123 9.70 12.16 -0.04
C LYS A 123 8.53 12.39 -1.02
N ASP A 124 8.31 11.46 -1.96
CA ASP A 124 7.22 11.54 -2.92
C ASP A 124 5.85 11.59 -2.23
N ILE A 125 5.64 10.73 -1.24
CA ILE A 125 4.41 10.70 -0.43
C ILE A 125 4.19 12.04 0.28
N SER A 126 5.26 12.64 0.82
CA SER A 126 5.18 13.94 1.50
C SER A 126 4.80 15.06 0.54
N GLU A 127 5.41 15.11 -0.65
CA GLU A 127 5.05 16.06 -1.69
C GLU A 127 3.61 15.86 -2.21
N MET A 128 3.20 14.60 -2.40
CA MET A 128 1.86 14.25 -2.84
C MET A 128 0.81 14.60 -1.78
N SER A 129 1.14 14.43 -0.50
CA SER A 129 0.30 14.82 0.65
C SER A 129 0.02 16.32 0.66
N GLU A 130 1.05 17.15 0.53
CA GLU A 130 0.89 18.61 0.50
C GLU A 130 0.07 19.06 -0.72
N LYS A 131 0.31 18.46 -1.88
CA LYS A 131 -0.51 18.72 -3.07
C LYS A 131 -1.97 18.35 -2.84
N LEU A 132 -2.25 17.17 -2.29
CA LEU A 132 -3.62 16.73 -2.00
C LEU A 132 -4.35 17.65 -1.02
N LYS A 133 -3.62 18.26 -0.08
CA LYS A 133 -4.18 19.21 0.89
C LYS A 133 -4.56 20.54 0.26
N SER A 134 -3.93 20.90 -0.85
CA SER A 134 -4.19 22.14 -1.58
C SER A 134 -5.31 22.06 -2.62
N ILE A 135 -5.89 20.88 -2.82
CA ILE A 135 -7.01 20.61 -3.74
C ILE A 135 -8.32 20.68 -2.96
#